data_AF-A0A3D0TZ57-F1
#
_entry.id   AF-A0A3D0TZ57-F1
#
_cell.length_a   1.000
_cell.length_b   1.000
_cell.length_c   1.000
_cell.angle_alpha   90.00
_cell.angle_beta   90.00
_cell.angle_gamma   90.00
#
_symmetry.space_group_name_H-M   'P 1'
#
loop_
_entity.id
_entity.type
_entity.pdbx_description
1 polymer ?
#
loop_
_entity_poly.entity_id
_entity_poly.type
_entity_poly.pdbx_seq_one_letter_code
_entity_poly.pdbx_strand_id
1 'polypeptide(L)'
;GRAVLVVAGWLGHAQCAAPDAPAAVELARAALAAGPARITGRVRPTQTRGLLGPSDPPTGRLGSLARVDVERVARQVPQALAPVYAELVSADPPPANLAPLGPPVTAGGPHLGYALQWFAFAAVALIGYPLVLRRHARR
;
A
#
# COMPACT_ATOMS: atom_id res chain seq x y z
N GLY A 1 11.92 -8.88 -24.13
CA GLY A 1 11.37 -7.52 -24.18
C GLY A 1 11.42 -6.86 -22.81
N ARG A 2 11.43 -5.53 -22.73
CA ARG A 2 11.34 -4.78 -21.46
C ARG A 2 9.88 -4.52 -21.10
N ALA A 3 9.53 -4.55 -19.81
CA ALA A 3 8.18 -4.28 -19.35
C ALA A 3 8.19 -3.58 -17.98
N VAL A 4 7.04 -3.04 -17.58
CA VAL A 4 6.79 -2.46 -16.26
C VAL A 4 5.64 -3.23 -15.62
N LEU A 5 5.79 -3.62 -14.36
CA LEU A 5 4.71 -4.25 -13.60
C LEU A 5 3.64 -3.21 -13.28
N VAL A 6 2.37 -3.55 -13.49
CA VAL A 6 1.23 -2.68 -13.17
C VAL A 6 0.34 -3.37 -12.15
N VAL A 7 0.06 -2.68 -11.03
CA VAL A 7 -0.98 -3.06 -10.08
C VAL A 7 -2.27 -2.39 -10.56
N ALA A 8 -3.19 -3.19 -11.10
CA ALA A 8 -4.34 -2.69 -11.84
C ALA A 8 -5.52 -2.24 -10.96
N GLY A 9 -5.61 -2.71 -9.71
CA GLY A 9 -6.72 -2.39 -8.82
C GLY A 9 -7.05 -3.50 -7.85
N TRP A 10 -8.23 -3.39 -7.25
CA TRP A 10 -8.79 -4.39 -6.34
C TRP A 10 -9.88 -5.20 -7.04
N LEU A 11 -9.90 -6.49 -6.76
CA LEU A 11 -11.08 -7.31 -6.95
C LEU A 11 -12.00 -7.10 -5.73
N GLY A 12 -13.30 -7.02 -5.96
CA GLY A 12 -14.26 -6.94 -4.86
C GLY A 12 -14.29 -8.24 -4.06
N HIS A 13 -14.72 -8.15 -2.79
CA HIS A 13 -14.64 -9.27 -1.85
C HIS A 13 -15.36 -10.53 -2.36
N ALA A 14 -16.55 -10.38 -2.95
CA ALA A 14 -17.30 -11.51 -3.51
C ALA A 14 -16.55 -12.23 -4.65
N GLN A 15 -15.74 -11.51 -5.42
CA GLN A 15 -14.92 -12.09 -6.49
C GLN A 15 -13.64 -12.77 -5.94
N CYS A 16 -13.14 -12.35 -4.78
CA CYS A 16 -11.98 -12.97 -4.10
C CYS A 16 -12.37 -14.16 -3.22
N ALA A 17 -13.57 -14.15 -2.65
CA ALA A 17 -14.06 -15.15 -1.70
C ALA A 17 -14.68 -16.39 -2.37
N ALA A 18 -14.74 -16.42 -3.70
CA ALA A 18 -15.08 -17.63 -4.43
C ALA A 18 -14.09 -18.74 -4.03
N PRO A 19 -14.56 -19.96 -3.72
CA PRO A 19 -13.70 -21.06 -3.26
C PRO A 19 -12.56 -21.42 -4.23
N ASP A 20 -12.63 -20.91 -5.46
CA ASP A 20 -11.71 -21.19 -6.54
C ASP A 20 -10.84 -19.95 -6.85
N ALA A 21 -9.69 -19.83 -6.19
CA ALA A 21 -8.65 -18.83 -6.54
C ALA A 21 -8.31 -18.72 -8.05
N PRO A 22 -8.39 -19.79 -8.88
CA PRO A 22 -8.23 -19.69 -10.33
C PRO A 22 -9.26 -18.77 -11.01
N ALA A 23 -10.51 -18.72 -10.52
CA ALA A 23 -11.56 -17.91 -11.13
C ALA A 23 -11.31 -16.40 -10.99
N ALA A 24 -10.74 -15.96 -9.87
CA ALA A 24 -10.34 -14.57 -9.65
C ALA A 24 -9.22 -14.14 -10.62
N VAL A 25 -8.26 -15.03 -10.89
CA VAL A 25 -7.17 -14.80 -11.85
C VAL A 25 -7.69 -14.72 -13.28
N GLU A 26 -8.63 -15.60 -13.67
CA GLU A 26 -9.26 -15.54 -14.99
C GLU A 26 -10.12 -14.28 -15.16
N LEU A 27 -10.87 -13.88 -14.13
CA LEU A 27 -11.65 -12.64 -14.15
C LEU A 27 -10.74 -11.42 -14.31
N ALA A 28 -9.64 -11.36 -13.55
CA ALA A 28 -8.65 -10.30 -13.69
C ALA A 28 -7.97 -10.31 -15.07
N ARG A 29 -7.74 -11.49 -15.66
CA ARG A 29 -7.19 -11.59 -17.01
C ARG A 29 -8.19 -11.08 -18.05
N ALA A 30 -9.46 -11.47 -17.95
CA ALA A 30 -10.53 -11.00 -18.82
C ALA A 30 -10.71 -9.47 -18.71
N ALA A 31 -10.66 -8.93 -17.49
CA ALA A 31 -10.70 -7.50 -17.21
C ALA A 31 -9.60 -6.71 -17.94
N LEU A 32 -8.44 -7.33 -18.18
CA LEU A 32 -7.26 -6.74 -18.79
C LEU A 32 -7.08 -7.12 -20.27
N ALA A 33 -7.97 -7.95 -20.85
CA ALA A 33 -7.81 -8.52 -22.18
C ALA A 33 -8.22 -7.60 -23.36
N ALA A 34 -8.45 -6.30 -23.12
CA ALA A 34 -9.04 -5.38 -24.09
C ALA A 34 -8.11 -4.93 -25.24
N GLY A 35 -6.93 -5.52 -25.41
CA GLY A 35 -5.93 -5.10 -26.41
C GLY A 35 -5.04 -3.95 -25.92
N PRO A 36 -4.41 -3.19 -26.85
CA PRO A 36 -3.54 -2.07 -26.47
C PRO A 36 -4.32 -1.01 -25.71
N ALA A 37 -3.85 -0.64 -24.51
CA ALA A 37 -4.45 0.42 -23.71
C ALA A 37 -3.42 1.50 -23.39
N ARG A 38 -3.86 2.77 -23.38
CA ARG A 38 -3.06 3.86 -22.82
C ARG A 38 -3.28 3.90 -21.32
N ILE A 39 -2.22 3.76 -20.54
CA ILE A 39 -2.30 3.77 -19.07
C ILE A 39 -1.63 5.00 -18.48
N THR A 40 -2.25 5.55 -17.44
CA THR A 40 -1.64 6.52 -16.52
C THR A 40 -1.49 5.84 -15.18
N GLY A 41 -0.30 5.89 -14.59
CA GLY A 41 -0.03 5.24 -13.31
C GLY A 41 0.91 6.04 -12.42
N ARG A 42 0.81 5.83 -11.11
CA ARG A 42 1.74 6.36 -10.12
C ARG A 42 2.90 5.39 -9.96
N VAL A 43 4.12 5.85 -10.21
CA VAL A 43 5.34 5.04 -10.07
C VAL A 43 5.65 4.82 -8.59
N ARG A 44 6.00 3.58 -8.24
CA ARG A 44 6.35 3.16 -6.90
C ARG A 44 7.64 2.33 -6.94
N PRO A 45 8.53 2.47 -5.94
CA PRO A 45 9.67 1.57 -5.80
C PRO A 45 9.19 0.15 -5.52
N THR A 46 9.98 -0.85 -5.90
CA THR A 46 9.74 -2.25 -5.46
C THR A 46 9.62 -2.32 -3.94
N GLN A 47 8.71 -3.16 -3.45
CA GLN A 47 8.55 -3.38 -2.02
C GLN A 47 9.48 -4.50 -1.55
N THR A 48 10.16 -4.27 -0.44
CA THR A 48 10.97 -5.29 0.24
C THR A 48 10.34 -5.66 1.57
N ARG A 49 10.71 -6.82 2.12
CA ARG A 49 10.24 -7.25 3.43
C ARG A 49 10.90 -6.38 4.52
N GLY A 50 10.08 -5.81 5.40
CA GLY A 50 10.54 -5.16 6.63
C GLY A 50 10.88 -6.16 7.75
N LEU A 51 11.02 -5.68 8.98
CA LEU A 51 11.29 -6.54 10.14
C LEU A 51 10.14 -7.50 10.45
N LEU A 52 8.89 -7.03 10.31
CA LEU A 52 7.67 -7.74 10.66
C LEU A 52 6.81 -8.01 9.42
N GLY A 53 6.00 -9.07 9.50
CA GLY A 53 5.02 -9.46 8.48
C GLY A 53 5.33 -10.78 7.76
N PRO A 54 4.36 -11.26 6.97
CA PRO A 54 4.46 -12.52 6.22
C PRO A 54 5.66 -12.52 5.28
N SER A 55 6.22 -13.68 4.96
CA SER A 55 7.31 -13.80 3.98
C SER A 55 6.83 -14.61 2.78
N ASP A 56 7.26 -14.19 1.60
CA ASP A 56 7.04 -14.98 0.39
C ASP A 56 8.10 -16.09 0.30
N PRO A 57 7.75 -17.30 -0.17
CA PRO A 57 8.71 -18.34 -0.45
C PRO A 57 9.78 -17.87 -1.46
N PRO A 58 11.08 -18.16 -1.20
CA PRO A 58 12.18 -17.68 -2.03
C PRO A 58 12.22 -18.33 -3.41
N THR A 59 11.62 -19.52 -3.54
CA THR A 59 11.57 -20.34 -4.75
C THR A 59 10.14 -20.74 -5.09
N GLY A 60 9.94 -21.36 -6.25
CA GLY A 60 8.62 -21.81 -6.73
C GLY A 60 7.81 -20.71 -7.42
N ARG A 61 6.66 -21.11 -7.98
CA ARG A 61 5.71 -20.19 -8.61
C ARG A 61 4.73 -19.66 -7.56
N LEU A 62 4.59 -18.35 -7.44
CA LEU A 62 3.68 -17.69 -6.50
C LEU A 62 2.43 -17.23 -7.24
N GLY A 63 1.25 -17.70 -6.79
CA GLY A 63 -0.04 -17.19 -7.25
C GLY A 63 -0.51 -15.94 -6.48
N SER A 64 0.08 -15.68 -5.30
CA SER A 64 -0.16 -14.50 -4.47
C SER A 64 1.15 -14.09 -3.84
N LEU A 65 1.33 -12.78 -3.62
CA LEU A 65 2.51 -12.22 -2.97
C LEU A 65 2.08 -11.38 -1.78
N ALA A 66 2.85 -11.43 -0.71
CA ALA A 66 2.63 -10.59 0.48
C ALA A 66 2.89 -9.10 0.21
N ARG A 67 3.60 -8.78 -0.88
CA ARG A 67 3.97 -7.42 -1.29
C ARG A 67 4.31 -7.36 -2.77
N VAL A 68 4.40 -6.15 -3.32
CA VAL A 68 4.80 -5.92 -4.72
C VAL A 68 6.33 -5.92 -4.84
N ASP A 69 6.92 -7.11 -4.65
CA ASP A 69 8.34 -7.36 -4.87
C ASP A 69 8.58 -7.66 -6.36
N VAL A 70 9.12 -6.68 -7.07
CA VAL A 70 9.33 -6.74 -8.51
C VAL A 70 10.38 -7.79 -8.88
N GLU A 71 11.42 -7.97 -8.08
CA GLU A 71 12.46 -8.98 -8.34
C GLU A 71 11.86 -10.38 -8.19
N ARG A 72 11.01 -10.58 -7.18
CA ARG A 72 10.34 -11.87 -6.97
C ARG A 72 9.38 -12.23 -8.10
N VAL A 73 8.69 -11.23 -8.68
CA VAL A 73 7.84 -11.41 -9.86
C VAL A 73 8.68 -11.65 -11.12
N ALA A 74 9.80 -10.95 -11.29
CA ALA A 74 10.69 -11.07 -12.45
C ALA A 74 11.20 -12.50 -12.66
N ARG A 75 11.35 -13.30 -11.59
CA ARG A 75 11.75 -14.72 -11.67
C ARG A 75 10.70 -15.63 -12.32
N GLN A 76 9.48 -15.15 -12.55
CA GLN A 76 8.34 -15.93 -13.03
C GLN A 76 7.80 -15.46 -14.38
N VAL A 77 8.40 -14.42 -14.98
CA VAL A 77 7.98 -13.83 -16.25
C VAL A 77 9.17 -13.73 -17.21
N PRO A 78 8.97 -13.88 -18.53
CA PRO A 78 10.06 -13.82 -19.50
C PRO A 78 10.54 -12.39 -19.81
N GLN A 79 9.79 -11.36 -19.42
CA GLN A 79 10.13 -9.96 -19.67
C GLN A 79 11.12 -9.43 -18.63
N ALA A 80 12.05 -8.58 -19.07
CA ALA A 80 12.90 -7.81 -18.17
C ALA A 80 12.08 -6.67 -17.55
N LEU A 81 11.75 -6.80 -16.26
CA LEU A 81 10.98 -5.78 -15.53
C LEU A 81 11.87 -4.61 -15.12
N ALA A 82 11.35 -3.38 -15.26
CA ALA A 82 11.95 -2.22 -14.61
C ALA A 82 11.95 -2.39 -13.07
N PRO A 83 12.91 -1.84 -12.31
CA PRO A 83 12.99 -2.02 -10.85
C PRO A 83 11.97 -1.17 -10.06
N VAL A 84 10.80 -0.95 -10.66
CA VAL A 84 9.67 -0.16 -10.15
C VAL A 84 8.37 -0.82 -10.63
N TYR A 85 7.28 -0.49 -9.96
CA TYR A 85 5.93 -0.84 -10.45
C TYR A 85 5.07 0.42 -10.58
N ALA A 86 4.01 0.34 -11.36
CA ALA A 86 3.02 1.40 -11.50
C ALA A 86 1.70 0.99 -10.83
N GLU A 87 1.14 1.85 -9.99
CA GLU A 87 -0.25 1.75 -9.52
C GLU A 87 -1.15 2.41 -10.56
N LEU A 88 -2.11 1.68 -11.11
CA LEU A 88 -3.00 2.20 -12.15
C LEU A 88 -3.87 3.35 -11.60
N VAL A 89 -3.86 4.48 -12.30
CA VAL A 89 -4.71 5.65 -12.02
C VAL A 89 -5.86 5.71 -13.02
N SER A 90 -5.56 5.55 -14.30
CA SER A 90 -6.55 5.48 -15.37
C SER A 90 -6.02 4.67 -16.56
N ALA A 91 -6.94 4.10 -17.33
CA ALA A 91 -6.64 3.43 -18.59
C ALA A 91 -7.70 3.78 -19.64
N ASP A 92 -7.29 3.80 -20.90
CA ASP A 92 -8.17 3.92 -22.05
C ASP A 92 -7.90 2.76 -23.02
N PRO A 93 -8.83 1.78 -23.15
CA PRO A 93 -10.10 1.67 -22.41
C PRO A 93 -9.91 1.29 -20.93
N PRO A 94 -10.87 1.60 -20.03
CA PRO A 94 -10.78 1.23 -18.62
C PRO A 94 -10.95 -0.29 -18.42
N PRO A 95 -10.23 -0.92 -17.48
CA PRO A 95 -10.42 -2.33 -17.17
C PRO A 95 -11.79 -2.57 -16.54
N ALA A 96 -12.46 -3.65 -16.94
CA ALA A 96 -13.73 -4.07 -16.35
C ALA A 96 -13.51 -4.72 -14.98
N ASN A 97 -14.47 -4.62 -14.06
CA ASN A 97 -14.50 -5.39 -12.81
C ASN A 97 -13.32 -5.20 -11.83
N LEU A 98 -12.52 -4.14 -11.99
CA LEU A 98 -11.48 -3.75 -11.05
C LEU A 98 -11.85 -2.42 -10.39
N ALA A 99 -11.81 -2.38 -9.05
CA ALA A 99 -11.93 -1.13 -8.32
C ALA A 99 -10.58 -0.39 -8.32
N PRO A 100 -10.55 0.93 -8.55
CA PRO A 100 -9.31 1.68 -8.67
C PRO A 100 -8.54 1.79 -7.35
N LEU A 101 -7.22 1.95 -7.44
CA LEU A 101 -6.38 2.29 -6.29
C LEU A 101 -6.61 3.77 -5.94
N GLY A 102 -7.19 4.02 -4.77
CA GLY A 102 -7.41 5.38 -4.27
C GLY A 102 -6.11 6.19 -4.19
N PRO A 103 -6.19 7.53 -4.29
CA PRO A 103 -5.03 8.37 -4.09
C PRO A 103 -4.48 8.20 -2.67
N PRO A 104 -3.17 8.47 -2.45
CA PRO A 104 -2.62 8.52 -1.10
C PRO A 104 -3.45 9.45 -0.23
N VAL A 105 -3.75 9.02 0.99
CA VAL A 105 -4.45 9.87 1.96
C VAL A 105 -3.52 11.03 2.31
N THR A 106 -3.93 12.24 1.95
CA THR A 106 -3.20 13.49 2.25
C THR A 106 -3.76 14.23 3.46
N ALA A 107 -4.91 13.80 3.98
CA ALA A 107 -5.46 14.35 5.21
C ALA A 107 -4.47 14.09 6.36
N GLY A 108 -3.96 15.16 6.96
CA GLY A 108 -3.28 15.06 8.24
C GLY A 108 -4.29 14.45 9.21
N GLY A 109 -3.99 13.26 9.74
CA GLY A 109 -4.83 12.59 10.73
C GLY A 109 -5.02 13.44 12.00
N PRO A 110 -5.41 12.86 13.14
CA PRO A 110 -5.70 13.62 14.37
C PRO A 110 -4.47 14.24 15.07
N HIS A 111 -3.39 14.50 14.32
CA HIS A 111 -2.11 15.02 14.82
C HIS A 111 -2.26 16.34 15.59
N LEU A 112 -3.21 17.20 15.21
CA LEU A 112 -3.49 18.42 15.94
C LEU A 112 -3.98 18.16 17.36
N GLY A 113 -4.90 17.20 17.54
CA GLY A 113 -5.40 16.82 18.86
C GLY A 113 -4.30 16.23 19.74
N TYR A 114 -3.46 15.37 19.15
CA TYR A 114 -2.30 14.82 19.83
C TYR A 114 -1.26 15.90 20.21
N ALA A 115 -0.99 16.85 19.32
CA ALA A 115 -0.08 17.95 19.61
C ALA A 115 -0.59 18.82 20.77
N LEU A 116 -1.88 19.17 20.76
CA LEU A 116 -2.52 19.93 21.84
C LEU A 116 -2.42 19.18 23.18
N GLN A 117 -2.65 17.87 23.17
CA GLN A 117 -2.50 17.03 24.35
C GLN A 117 -1.07 17.07 24.90
N TRP A 118 -0.06 16.92 24.05
CA TRP A 118 1.34 16.99 24.48
C TRP A 118 1.73 18.36 25.03
N PHE A 119 1.24 19.45 24.42
CA PHE A 119 1.47 20.80 24.94
C PHE A 119 0.78 21.01 26.30
N ALA A 120 -0.42 20.46 26.50
CA ALA A 120 -1.10 20.52 27.79
C ALA A 120 -0.29 19.80 28.88
N PHE A 121 0.24 18.60 28.61
CA PHE A 121 1.11 17.88 29.54
C PHE A 121 2.41 18.65 29.84
N ALA A 122 3.05 19.22 28.82
CA ALA A 122 4.24 20.04 28.99
C ALA A 122 3.95 21.27 29.87
N ALA A 123 2.82 21.95 29.68
CA ALA A 123 2.40 23.09 30.49
C ALA A 123 2.15 22.71 31.95
N VAL A 124 1.48 21.58 32.21
CA VAL A 124 1.29 21.05 33.57
C VAL A 124 2.63 20.76 34.24
N ALA A 125 3.58 20.15 33.53
CA ALA A 125 4.91 19.88 34.08
C ALA A 125 5.68 21.17 34.36
N LEU A 126 5.74 22.11 33.40
CA LEU A 126 6.51 23.35 33.52
C LEU A 126 5.94 24.33 34.53
N ILE A 127 4.62 24.39 34.70
CA ILE A 127 3.95 25.34 35.61
C ILE A 127 3.60 24.67 36.93
N GLY A 128 2.97 23.49 36.88
CA GLY A 128 2.50 22.77 38.05
C GLY A 128 3.63 22.32 38.97
N TYR A 129 4.72 21.78 38.42
CA TYR A 129 5.83 21.29 39.23
C TYR A 129 6.51 22.40 40.04
N PRO A 130 6.92 23.56 39.46
CA PRO A 130 7.48 24.66 40.25
C PRO A 130 6.52 25.25 41.28
N LEU A 131 5.21 25.31 40.99
CA LEU A 131 4.22 25.80 41.95
C LEU A 131 4.11 24.87 43.16
N VAL A 132 4.06 23.56 42.93
CA VAL A 132 4.06 22.54 44.00
C VAL A 132 5.35 22.63 44.81
N LEU A 133 6.51 22.73 44.15
CA LEU A 133 7.81 22.84 44.82
C LEU A 133 7.90 24.11 45.69
N ARG A 134 7.46 25.26 45.17
CA ARG A 134 7.37 26.53 45.92
C ARG A 134 6.45 26.42 47.13
N ARG A 135 5.31 25.73 47.00
CA ARG A 135 4.36 25.54 48.10
C ARG A 135 4.93 24.64 49.19
N HIS A 136 5.67 23.58 48.82
CA HIS A 136 6.36 22.72 49.78
C HIS A 136 7.50 23.44 50.49
N ALA A 137 8.30 24.25 49.80
CA ALA A 137 9.42 24.98 50.40
C ALA A 137 8.99 26.14 51.33
N ARG A 138 7.73 26.58 51.26
CA ARG A 138 7.15 27.63 52.13
C ARG A 138 6.35 27.08 53.31
N ARG A 139 6.24 25.76 53.43
CA ARG A 139 5.74 25.08 54.62
C ARG A 139 6.91 24.73 55.52
#